data_AF-A0A1H8VG88-F1
#
_entry.id   AF-A0A1H8VG88-F1
#
_cell.length_a   1.000
_cell.length_b   1.000
_cell.length_c   1.000
_cell.angle_alpha   90.00
_cell.angle_beta   90.00
_cell.angle_gamma   90.00
#
_symmetry.space_group_name_H-M   'P 1'
#
loop_
_entity.id
_entity.type
_entity.pdbx_description
1 polymer ?
#
loop_
_entity_poly.entity_id
_entity_poly.type
_entity_poly.pdbx_seq_one_letter_code
_entity_poly.pdbx_strand_id
1 'polypeptide(L)'
;MWIYQKWSAHINGGILLQVDARRGVGSYSGSLRPNATLRFPNNGGWIQVSEGTQAKISQLTYDLVSESGSAFINEIAINVRAGSISTNDNVLNLENGSRIALTSIDIEQKPGVTIVKDGDISGALGSQSVLLLSSSAGKKSTVTFNKGEVDMKHVRMMYSDNSSSLKAQYAQIKGDIRDAFFYFSERNSLSFSNLSFQVDLKCESVTAECDGVEWSSDGKVKLVGSISPFEANINGGSWALDSINTLRVTSGAIKAPLLKLDSTAAFFPISGRFNKFELQVDSQNFRLSSDSSVALASVKLRSNDINLSPDESYPSGSMSFDGSINSATFGNIDRVGVANASMSLSLSRKPADTVQIDDGTISASATVKDSANDDASASVNLSSIRASASELTADFSMALNSLGTTVRIPPEHKSEKEGGDLSSIEANINLHEVPIGVTLARPFIFSGKLTAKEGIVNIAPINGVPLALDISVPSQELVYINVNHRFPGGSENLCNPKVNLNGGVNRINGQADFALNNGSVSLNLRNFVLEGNISMSAEDRNCKYVAGLICGAIGSIAGPAGAISGAYLCASKVQAAEKQASEKINEAIHDTISSYKFTLGQ
;
A
#
# COMPACT_ATOMS: atom_id res chain seq x y z
N MET A 1 76.01 3.08 39.36
CA MET A 1 75.65 1.96 38.48
C MET A 1 74.13 1.86 38.50
N TRP A 2 73.49 2.17 37.36
CA TRP A 2 72.07 1.99 36.99
C TRP A 2 71.01 1.91 38.10
N ILE A 3 70.06 2.86 38.12
CA ILE A 3 68.62 2.52 38.11
C ILE A 3 67.90 3.57 37.24
N TYR A 4 67.66 3.19 35.98
CA TYR A 4 66.60 3.77 35.14
C TYR A 4 65.26 3.38 35.79
N GLN A 5 64.51 4.33 36.35
CA GLN A 5 63.13 4.09 36.77
C GLN A 5 62.18 4.71 35.75
N LYS A 6 61.72 3.84 34.85
CA LYS A 6 60.60 4.07 33.93
C LYS A 6 59.37 4.47 34.76
N TRP A 7 58.87 5.68 34.56
CA TRP A 7 57.51 6.03 34.93
C TRP A 7 56.56 5.44 33.88
N SER A 8 56.05 4.24 34.16
CA SER A 8 54.81 3.74 33.59
C SER A 8 53.72 3.99 34.63
N ALA A 9 53.18 5.19 34.66
CA ALA A 9 51.91 5.40 35.32
C ALA A 9 50.86 4.66 34.48
N HIS A 10 50.49 3.46 34.92
CA HIS A 10 49.20 2.88 34.56
C HIS A 10 48.14 3.78 35.20
N ILE A 11 47.88 4.94 34.61
CA ILE A 11 46.52 5.46 34.58
C ILE A 11 45.77 4.35 33.85
N ASN A 12 44.75 3.76 34.46
CA ASN A 12 43.86 2.82 33.80
C ASN A 12 43.22 3.54 32.59
N GLY A 13 43.95 3.61 31.47
CA GLY A 13 43.54 4.30 30.27
C GLY A 13 44.48 5.31 29.63
N GLY A 14 45.66 4.88 29.20
CA GLY A 14 45.98 5.03 27.77
C GLY A 14 46.13 6.45 27.19
N ILE A 15 46.97 7.30 27.80
CA ILE A 15 47.81 8.22 27.04
C ILE A 15 49.24 7.99 27.52
N LEU A 16 50.10 7.42 26.67
CA LEU A 16 51.51 7.23 26.98
C LEU A 16 52.26 8.54 26.69
N LEU A 17 52.07 9.54 27.54
CA LEU A 17 52.93 10.71 27.61
C LEU A 17 54.13 10.33 28.48
N GLN A 18 55.29 10.18 27.84
CA GLN A 18 56.54 9.90 28.52
C GLN A 18 56.99 11.19 29.22
N VAL A 19 56.74 11.30 30.54
CA VAL A 19 57.07 12.49 31.34
C VAL A 19 58.07 12.10 32.43
N ASP A 20 59.17 12.86 32.50
CA ASP A 20 60.22 12.74 33.50
C ASP A 20 59.87 13.70 34.66
N ALA A 21 59.20 13.21 35.70
CA ALA A 21 58.77 14.05 36.83
C ALA A 21 59.51 13.66 38.11
N ARG A 22 60.43 14.52 38.56
CA ARG A 22 60.80 14.62 39.97
C ARG A 22 59.70 15.40 40.70
N ARG A 23 59.42 15.05 41.96
CA ARG A 23 58.47 15.75 42.86
C ARG A 23 58.42 17.26 42.58
N GLY A 24 57.35 17.75 41.97
CA GLY A 24 57.18 19.18 41.68
C GLY A 24 56.00 19.48 40.75
N VAL A 25 55.35 20.61 41.02
CA VAL A 25 54.37 21.27 40.15
C VAL A 25 55.06 21.72 38.86
N GLY A 26 54.55 21.32 37.70
CA GLY A 26 55.15 21.69 36.41
C GLY A 26 54.11 21.80 35.29
N SER A 27 54.37 22.70 34.34
CA SER A 27 53.64 22.82 33.08
C SER A 27 54.37 22.09 31.96
N TYR A 28 53.63 21.33 31.14
CA TYR A 28 54.14 20.53 30.04
C TYR A 28 53.44 20.91 28.74
N SER A 29 54.21 21.07 27.67
CA SER A 29 53.69 21.20 26.30
C SER A 29 54.48 20.27 25.38
N GLY A 30 53.78 19.49 24.57
CA GLY A 30 54.43 18.58 23.63
C GLY A 30 53.57 18.25 22.41
N SER A 31 54.23 17.98 21.30
CA SER A 31 53.62 17.47 20.07
C SER A 31 53.84 15.96 19.95
N LEU A 32 52.83 15.22 19.55
CA LEU A 32 52.98 13.80 19.23
C LEU A 32 53.58 13.61 17.84
N ARG A 33 54.42 12.60 17.67
CA ARG A 33 54.97 12.26 16.35
C ARG A 33 53.85 11.78 15.43
N PRO A 34 53.86 12.13 14.14
CA PRO A 34 52.93 11.57 13.17
C PRO A 34 52.97 10.05 13.21
N ASN A 35 51.81 9.41 13.10
CA ASN A 35 51.62 7.96 13.19
C ASN A 35 51.77 7.34 14.57
N ALA A 36 51.97 8.13 15.63
CA ALA A 36 51.83 7.61 16.97
C ALA A 36 50.41 7.06 17.18
N THR A 37 50.30 5.92 17.86
CA THR A 37 49.01 5.30 18.18
C THR A 37 48.67 5.57 19.64
N LEU A 38 47.55 6.26 19.86
CA LEU A 38 46.88 6.35 21.15
C LEU A 38 45.96 5.14 21.29
N ARG A 39 45.96 4.48 22.44
CA ARG A 39 45.09 3.33 22.72
C ARG A 39 44.25 3.63 23.95
N PHE A 40 42.95 3.42 23.86
CA PHE A 40 42.05 3.59 24.99
C PHE A 40 42.20 2.42 25.99
N PRO A 41 41.85 2.64 27.28
CA PRO A 41 41.76 1.55 28.25
C PRO A 41 40.87 0.40 27.76
N ASN A 42 41.11 -0.81 28.28
CA ASN A 42 40.25 -1.99 28.07
C ASN A 42 40.07 -2.41 26.59
N ASN A 43 41.03 -2.10 25.73
CA ASN A 43 40.92 -2.29 24.28
C ASN A 43 39.70 -1.60 23.65
N GLY A 44 39.16 -0.55 24.29
CA GLY A 44 38.03 0.23 23.79
C GLY A 44 38.33 1.07 22.55
N GLY A 45 39.44 0.83 21.86
CA GLY A 45 39.79 1.49 20.61
C GLY A 45 41.24 1.95 20.51
N TRP A 46 41.55 2.54 19.36
CA TRP A 46 42.85 3.12 19.03
C TRP A 46 42.69 4.31 18.09
N ILE A 47 43.63 5.24 18.14
CA ILE A 47 43.71 6.41 17.25
C ILE A 47 45.14 6.56 16.78
N GLN A 48 45.36 6.55 15.48
CA GLN A 48 46.61 6.96 14.87
C GLN A 48 46.56 8.47 14.59
N VAL A 49 47.52 9.20 15.14
CA VAL A 49 47.54 10.66 15.06
C VAL A 49 48.26 11.16 13.80
N SER A 50 47.84 12.31 13.28
CA SER A 50 48.51 13.04 12.20
C SER A 50 49.31 14.24 12.75
N GLU A 51 49.99 14.95 11.85
CA GLU A 51 50.72 16.17 12.18
C GLU A 51 49.83 17.22 12.88
N GLY A 52 50.44 18.03 13.75
CA GLY A 52 49.74 19.07 14.51
C GLY A 52 49.02 18.58 15.77
N THR A 53 49.09 17.30 16.10
CA THR A 53 48.58 16.79 17.39
C THR A 53 49.42 17.33 18.55
N GLN A 54 48.76 18.01 19.49
CA GLN A 54 49.40 18.73 20.60
C GLN A 54 48.69 18.48 21.94
N ALA A 55 49.47 18.50 23.02
CA ALA A 55 48.97 18.46 24.40
C ALA A 55 49.68 19.54 25.24
N LYS A 56 48.89 20.31 25.99
CA LYS A 56 49.34 21.36 26.90
C LYS A 56 48.68 21.18 28.26
N ILE A 57 49.48 20.74 29.23
CA ILE A 57 49.09 20.49 30.62
C ILE A 57 49.74 21.56 31.48
N SER A 58 48.97 22.32 32.23
CA SER A 58 49.50 23.45 33.02
C SER A 58 49.93 23.03 34.42
N GLN A 59 49.23 22.06 35.00
CA GLN A 59 49.47 21.61 36.37
C GLN A 59 49.23 20.11 36.43
N LEU A 60 50.15 19.37 37.05
CA LEU A 60 50.04 17.94 37.30
C LEU A 60 50.69 17.61 38.64
N THR A 61 49.93 16.98 39.53
CA THR A 61 50.38 16.52 40.85
C THR A 61 49.86 15.10 41.06
N TYR A 62 50.73 14.16 41.46
CA TYR A 62 50.32 12.79 41.79
C TYR A 62 51.16 12.24 42.95
N ASP A 63 50.50 11.62 43.91
CA ASP A 63 51.10 10.92 45.04
C ASP A 63 50.87 9.41 44.90
N LEU A 64 51.98 8.68 44.79
CA LEU A 64 52.01 7.24 44.65
C LEU A 64 51.53 6.49 45.90
N VAL A 65 51.69 7.07 47.10
CA VAL A 65 51.33 6.40 48.35
C VAL A 65 49.83 6.42 48.57
N SER A 66 49.21 7.56 48.27
CA SER A 66 47.76 7.76 48.42
C SER A 66 46.97 7.42 47.16
N GLU A 67 47.65 7.01 46.08
CA GLU A 67 47.05 6.77 44.74
C GLU A 67 46.12 7.91 44.31
N SER A 68 46.53 9.14 44.61
CA SER A 68 45.70 10.33 44.42
C SER A 68 46.48 11.45 43.76
N GLY A 69 45.76 12.34 43.08
CA GLY A 69 46.40 13.44 42.36
C GLY A 69 45.40 14.37 41.69
N SER A 70 45.92 15.44 41.10
CA SER A 70 45.15 16.37 40.30
C SER A 70 45.93 16.85 39.09
N ALA A 71 45.20 17.16 38.02
CA ALA A 71 45.78 17.74 36.82
C ALA A 71 44.84 18.80 36.23
N PHE A 72 45.40 19.90 35.74
CA PHE A 72 44.68 20.86 34.92
C PHE A 72 45.24 20.86 33.50
N ILE A 73 44.41 20.42 32.56
CA ILE A 73 44.71 20.31 31.14
C ILE A 73 44.14 21.55 30.44
N ASN A 74 45.02 22.43 29.95
CA ASN A 74 44.58 23.59 29.17
C ASN A 74 43.97 23.14 27.85
N GLU A 75 44.70 22.29 27.12
CA GLU A 75 44.31 21.86 25.77
C GLU A 75 44.97 20.53 25.43
N ILE A 76 44.19 19.59 24.92
CA ILE A 76 44.67 18.47 24.11
C ILE A 76 43.94 18.57 22.78
N ALA A 77 44.67 18.67 21.68
CA ALA A 77 44.12 18.67 20.33
C ALA A 77 44.73 17.51 19.54
N ILE A 78 43.90 16.55 19.17
CA ILE A 78 44.28 15.32 18.46
C ILE A 78 43.76 15.42 17.04
N ASN A 79 44.68 15.47 16.08
CA ASN A 79 44.36 15.30 14.67
C ASN A 79 44.47 13.83 14.33
N VAL A 80 43.41 13.26 13.75
CA VAL A 80 43.32 11.83 13.46
C VAL A 80 43.72 11.56 12.03
N ARG A 81 44.59 10.57 11.86
CA ARG A 81 44.88 9.96 10.56
C ARG A 81 43.92 8.80 10.28
N ALA A 82 43.72 7.94 11.27
CA ALA A 82 42.77 6.83 11.25
C ALA A 82 42.55 6.35 12.68
N GLY A 83 41.44 5.69 12.97
CA GLY A 83 41.21 5.09 14.28
C GLY A 83 39.87 4.39 14.41
N SER A 84 39.65 3.77 15.56
CA SER A 84 38.35 3.26 15.95
C SER A 84 38.16 3.49 17.44
N ILE A 85 37.01 4.03 17.83
CA ILE A 85 36.56 4.11 19.23
C ILE A 85 35.42 3.10 19.36
N SER A 86 35.53 2.17 20.31
CA SER A 86 34.52 1.14 20.53
C SER A 86 34.01 1.15 21.96
N THR A 87 32.70 1.03 22.11
CA THR A 87 32.05 0.91 23.42
C THR A 87 31.07 -0.25 23.36
N ASN A 88 31.44 -1.36 24.01
CA ASN A 88 30.79 -2.66 23.84
C ASN A 88 30.77 -3.06 22.35
N ASP A 89 29.59 -3.35 21.81
CA ASP A 89 29.45 -3.78 20.41
C ASP A 89 29.35 -2.64 19.39
N ASN A 90 29.30 -1.39 19.88
CA ASN A 90 29.25 -0.18 19.06
C ASN A 90 30.67 0.27 18.70
N VAL A 91 30.88 0.68 17.45
CA VAL A 91 32.20 1.09 16.95
C VAL A 91 32.06 2.34 16.09
N LEU A 92 32.83 3.37 16.39
CA LEU A 92 33.04 4.54 15.56
C LEU A 92 34.42 4.45 14.91
N ASN A 93 34.47 4.21 13.61
CA ASN A 93 35.67 4.30 12.81
C ASN A 93 35.92 5.76 12.41
N LEU A 94 37.09 6.27 12.76
CA LEU A 94 37.53 7.63 12.50
C LEU A 94 38.41 7.64 11.27
N GLU A 95 38.04 8.46 10.29
CA GLU A 95 38.83 8.67 9.08
C GLU A 95 39.75 9.87 9.21
N ASN A 96 40.68 9.99 8.25
CA ASN A 96 41.57 11.14 8.16
C ASN A 96 40.79 12.45 8.13
N GLY A 97 41.30 13.47 8.82
CA GLY A 97 40.61 14.76 8.98
C GLY A 97 39.66 14.80 10.17
N SER A 98 39.46 13.70 10.89
CA SER A 98 38.79 13.76 12.20
C SER A 98 39.68 14.50 13.21
N ARG A 99 39.05 15.18 14.16
CA ARG A 99 39.72 15.90 15.25
C ARG A 99 39.00 15.68 16.57
N ILE A 100 39.75 15.67 17.66
CA ILE A 100 39.23 15.63 19.02
C ILE A 100 39.98 16.69 19.82
N ALA A 101 39.26 17.55 20.52
CA ALA A 101 39.83 18.56 21.38
C ALA A 101 39.19 18.53 22.78
N LEU A 102 40.04 18.66 23.78
CA LEU A 102 39.72 18.66 25.21
C LEU A 102 40.31 19.95 25.78
N THR A 103 39.50 20.83 26.34
CA THR A 103 39.98 22.14 26.82
C THR A 103 39.51 22.43 28.24
N SER A 104 40.37 23.09 29.02
CA SER A 104 40.10 23.52 30.39
C SER A 104 39.61 22.39 31.31
N ILE A 105 40.24 21.22 31.23
CA ILE A 105 39.79 20.04 31.95
C ILE A 105 40.52 19.92 33.29
N ASP A 106 39.75 19.89 34.38
CA ASP A 106 40.24 19.50 35.70
C ASP A 106 40.06 17.99 35.92
N ILE A 107 41.14 17.31 36.30
CA ILE A 107 41.13 15.89 36.64
C ILE A 107 41.52 15.74 38.10
N GLU A 108 40.75 14.95 38.85
CA GLU A 108 41.01 14.57 40.23
C GLU A 108 41.01 13.04 40.32
N GLN A 109 42.15 12.46 40.69
CA GLN A 109 42.30 11.04 40.97
C GLN A 109 42.21 10.80 42.48
N LYS A 110 41.38 9.84 42.86
CA LYS A 110 41.27 9.25 44.21
C LYS A 110 41.46 7.74 44.09
N PRO A 111 41.72 7.03 45.20
CA PRO A 111 41.75 5.57 45.20
C PRO A 111 40.48 5.00 44.55
N GLY A 112 40.64 4.24 43.46
CA GLY A 112 39.55 3.60 42.71
C GLY A 112 38.59 4.53 41.96
N VAL A 113 38.84 5.85 41.93
CA VAL A 113 37.92 6.83 41.28
C VAL A 113 38.69 7.93 40.55
N THR A 114 38.34 8.17 39.29
CA THR A 114 38.80 9.32 38.49
C THR A 114 37.63 10.25 38.23
N ILE A 115 37.79 11.55 38.53
CA ILE A 115 36.77 12.57 38.30
C ILE A 115 37.32 13.61 37.33
N VAL A 116 36.54 13.93 36.30
CA VAL A 116 36.80 14.98 35.32
C VAL A 116 35.77 16.08 35.51
N LYS A 117 36.19 17.34 35.60
CA LYS A 117 35.34 18.50 35.90
C LYS A 117 35.63 19.67 34.98
N ASP A 118 34.61 20.52 34.81
CA ASP A 118 34.66 21.87 34.23
C ASP A 118 35.28 21.97 32.83
N GLY A 119 35.33 20.85 32.12
CA GLY A 119 35.98 20.72 30.82
C GLY A 119 35.04 20.87 29.64
N ASP A 120 35.60 21.29 28.52
CA ASP A 120 34.94 21.32 27.23
C ASP A 120 35.50 20.20 26.33
N ILE A 121 34.61 19.54 25.60
CA ILE A 121 34.97 18.49 24.66
C ILE A 121 34.40 18.86 23.30
N SER A 122 35.25 18.98 22.28
CA SER A 122 34.79 19.14 20.91
C SER A 122 35.42 18.11 19.99
N GLY A 123 34.75 17.80 18.91
CA GLY A 123 35.23 16.86 17.92
C GLY A 123 34.61 17.12 16.56
N ALA A 124 35.32 16.72 15.52
CA ALA A 124 34.75 16.61 14.20
C ALA A 124 35.17 15.29 13.56
N LEU A 125 34.28 14.69 12.80
CA LEU A 125 34.53 13.48 12.01
C LEU A 125 35.04 13.89 10.63
N GLY A 126 36.10 13.23 10.19
CA GLY A 126 36.54 13.25 8.80
C GLY A 126 35.49 12.58 7.93
N SER A 127 35.43 13.00 6.67
CA SER A 127 34.54 12.39 5.68
C SER A 127 34.80 10.88 5.58
N GLN A 128 33.75 10.09 5.37
CA GLN A 128 33.76 8.63 5.34
C GLN A 128 33.92 7.94 6.71
N SER A 129 33.97 8.68 7.82
CA SER A 129 33.87 8.04 9.14
C SER A 129 32.60 7.20 9.25
N VAL A 130 32.68 6.06 9.92
CA VAL A 130 31.58 5.08 10.00
C VAL A 130 31.24 4.78 11.43
N LEU A 131 29.97 4.92 11.80
CA LEU A 131 29.42 4.47 13.07
C LEU A 131 28.63 3.18 12.86
N LEU A 132 28.98 2.16 13.63
CA LEU A 132 28.30 0.88 13.75
C LEU A 132 27.61 0.84 15.10
N LEU A 133 26.28 0.73 15.09
CA LEU A 133 25.45 0.65 16.28
C LEU A 133 24.83 -0.74 16.38
N SER A 134 25.03 -1.41 17.50
CA SER A 134 24.30 -2.65 17.78
C SER A 134 22.85 -2.33 18.09
N SER A 135 21.94 -2.96 17.36
CA SER A 135 20.51 -2.89 17.66
C SER A 135 20.06 -4.07 18.50
N SER A 136 18.86 -3.96 19.09
CA SER A 136 18.21 -4.98 19.94
C SER A 136 18.00 -6.34 19.29
N ALA A 137 18.30 -6.49 17.99
CA ALA A 137 18.03 -7.66 17.17
C ALA A 137 19.31 -8.41 16.72
N GLY A 138 20.46 -8.13 17.32
CA GLY A 138 21.75 -8.72 16.92
C GLY A 138 22.27 -8.27 15.54
N LYS A 139 21.55 -7.35 14.87
CA LYS A 139 21.98 -6.71 13.62
C LYS A 139 22.65 -5.37 13.95
N LYS A 140 23.60 -4.96 13.11
CA LYS A 140 24.28 -3.67 13.24
C LYS A 140 23.66 -2.64 12.31
N SER A 141 23.21 -1.53 12.86
CA SER A 141 22.92 -0.32 12.10
C SER A 141 24.24 0.35 11.71
N THR A 142 24.30 0.93 10.53
CA THR A 142 25.51 1.56 9.99
C THR A 142 25.18 3.00 9.59
N VAL A 143 26.06 3.92 9.90
CA VAL A 143 25.96 5.34 9.53
C VAL A 143 27.30 5.79 8.96
N THR A 144 27.30 6.36 7.77
CA THR A 144 28.50 6.91 7.12
C THR A 144 28.37 8.43 7.01
N PHE A 145 29.35 9.14 7.57
CA PHE A 145 29.31 10.59 7.66
C PHE A 145 30.04 11.25 6.48
N ASN A 146 29.44 12.29 5.90
CA ASN A 146 30.18 13.29 5.14
C ASN A 146 30.94 14.21 6.11
N LYS A 147 30.24 14.60 7.19
CA LYS A 147 30.74 15.44 8.25
C LYS A 147 29.97 15.15 9.54
N GLY A 148 30.65 15.13 10.66
CA GLY A 148 30.02 15.10 11.98
C GLY A 148 30.74 16.07 12.90
N GLU A 149 30.03 16.76 13.77
CA GLU A 149 30.60 17.66 14.77
C GLU A 149 29.93 17.41 16.11
N VAL A 150 30.72 17.47 17.18
CA VAL A 150 30.24 17.45 18.56
C VAL A 150 30.93 18.57 19.33
N ASP A 151 30.19 19.28 20.16
CA ASP A 151 30.72 20.26 21.11
C ASP A 151 29.93 20.14 22.42
N MET A 152 30.62 19.86 23.51
CA MET A 152 30.06 19.68 24.84
C MET A 152 30.74 20.66 25.79
N LYS A 153 29.95 21.32 26.63
CA LYS A 153 30.41 22.33 27.58
C LYS A 153 30.14 21.92 29.02
N HIS A 154 31.06 22.28 29.92
CA HIS A 154 30.96 21.99 31.35
C HIS A 154 30.73 20.50 31.62
N VAL A 155 31.55 19.67 30.97
CA VAL A 155 31.50 18.21 31.06
C VAL A 155 32.02 17.77 32.43
N ARG A 156 31.27 16.88 33.06
CA ARG A 156 31.63 16.19 34.30
C ARG A 156 31.58 14.70 34.05
N MET A 157 32.69 14.01 34.23
CA MET A 157 32.76 12.55 34.10
C MET A 157 33.28 11.95 35.41
N MET A 158 32.77 10.79 35.76
CA MET A 158 33.28 10.02 36.88
C MET A 158 33.47 8.58 36.45
N TYR A 159 34.64 8.02 36.76
CA TYR A 159 35.00 6.64 36.47
C TYR A 159 35.38 5.95 37.77
N SER A 160 34.80 4.79 38.03
CA SER A 160 35.20 3.87 39.10
C SER A 160 35.22 2.43 38.57
N ASP A 161 35.76 1.50 39.35
CA ASP A 161 36.06 0.12 38.94
C ASP A 161 34.92 -0.60 38.19
N ASN A 162 33.65 -0.25 38.44
CA ASN A 162 32.48 -0.84 37.78
C ASN A 162 31.41 0.18 37.35
N SER A 163 31.70 1.47 37.39
CA SER A 163 30.69 2.46 37.00
C SER A 163 31.30 3.69 36.34
N SER A 164 30.59 4.22 35.35
CA SER A 164 30.94 5.46 34.70
C SER A 164 29.71 6.35 34.61
N SER A 165 29.88 7.65 34.83
CA SER A 165 28.86 8.64 34.56
C SER A 165 29.41 9.78 33.72
N LEU A 166 28.52 10.38 32.93
CA LEU A 166 28.80 11.55 32.09
C LEU A 166 27.66 12.54 32.27
N LYS A 167 28.00 13.78 32.59
CA LYS A 167 27.06 14.90 32.66
C LYS A 167 27.59 16.07 31.84
N ALA A 168 26.72 16.78 31.16
CA ALA A 168 27.06 18.04 30.51
C ALA A 168 25.88 18.99 30.54
N GLN A 169 26.17 20.27 30.78
CA GLN A 169 25.14 21.32 30.77
C GLN A 169 24.66 21.62 29.34
N TYR A 170 25.57 21.51 28.37
CA TYR A 170 25.29 21.73 26.97
C TYR A 170 26.01 20.71 26.11
N ALA A 171 25.34 20.18 25.10
CA ALA A 171 25.95 19.44 24.01
C ALA A 171 25.28 19.78 22.68
N GLN A 172 26.07 20.07 21.65
CA GLN A 172 25.62 20.22 20.29
C GLN A 172 26.22 19.11 19.44
N ILE A 173 25.38 18.45 18.65
CA ILE A 173 25.78 17.38 17.74
C ILE A 173 25.24 17.73 16.37
N LYS A 174 26.11 17.88 15.37
CA LYS A 174 25.71 18.08 13.97
C LYS A 174 26.14 16.88 13.16
N GLY A 175 25.25 16.40 12.31
CA GLY A 175 25.51 15.29 11.41
C GLY A 175 25.07 15.62 9.99
N ASP A 176 25.99 15.46 9.05
CA ASP A 176 25.70 15.31 7.62
C ASP A 176 26.10 13.88 7.23
N ILE A 177 25.08 13.05 7.05
CA ILE A 177 25.20 11.62 6.79
C ILE A 177 24.93 11.37 5.32
N ARG A 178 25.89 10.71 4.68
CA ARG A 178 25.77 10.25 3.29
C ARG A 178 24.84 9.06 3.21
N ASP A 179 25.15 8.00 3.94
CA ASP A 179 24.37 6.77 3.91
C ASP A 179 24.13 6.31 5.33
N ALA A 180 22.90 5.87 5.60
CA ALA A 180 22.63 5.17 6.84
C ALA A 180 21.66 4.03 6.62
N PHE A 181 21.90 2.94 7.32
CA PHE A 181 21.00 1.80 7.39
C PHE A 181 20.71 1.51 8.86
N PHE A 182 19.48 1.70 9.29
CA PHE A 182 19.04 1.47 10.66
C PHE A 182 18.15 0.24 10.77
N TYR A 183 18.48 -0.64 11.72
CA TYR A 183 17.60 -1.69 12.20
C TYR A 183 16.94 -1.23 13.50
N PHE A 184 15.62 -1.06 13.48
CA PHE A 184 14.83 -0.75 14.67
C PHE A 184 14.36 -2.03 15.38
N SER A 185 14.22 -3.12 14.63
CA SER A 185 13.94 -4.47 15.13
C SER A 185 14.46 -5.52 14.14
N GLU A 186 14.23 -6.81 14.40
CA GLU A 186 14.57 -7.88 13.45
C GLU A 186 13.90 -7.70 12.08
N ARG A 187 12.69 -7.11 12.07
CA ARG A 187 11.80 -6.99 10.91
C ARG A 187 11.63 -5.55 10.41
N ASN A 188 12.02 -4.55 11.21
CA ASN A 188 11.88 -3.14 10.89
C ASN A 188 13.24 -2.50 10.59
N SER A 189 13.38 -1.94 9.40
CA SER A 189 14.60 -1.28 8.94
C SER A 189 14.31 -0.13 7.99
N LEU A 190 15.17 0.89 8.00
CA LEU A 190 15.13 1.99 7.04
C LEU A 190 16.54 2.31 6.55
N SER A 191 16.61 2.63 5.26
CA SER A 191 17.80 3.10 4.56
C SER A 191 17.62 4.56 4.17
N PHE A 192 18.64 5.36 4.46
CA PHE A 192 18.70 6.78 4.19
C PHE A 192 19.87 7.07 3.24
N SER A 193 19.60 7.90 2.24
CA SER A 193 20.57 8.33 1.21
C SER A 193 21.18 9.70 1.48
N ASN A 194 20.56 10.47 2.38
CA ASN A 194 21.08 11.71 2.93
C ASN A 194 20.28 11.99 4.20
N LEU A 195 20.97 12.32 5.29
CA LEU A 195 20.37 12.73 6.54
C LEU A 195 21.18 13.88 7.13
N SER A 196 20.52 15.03 7.31
CA SER A 196 21.10 16.20 7.95
C SER A 196 20.34 16.50 9.22
N PHE A 197 21.07 16.68 10.32
CA PHE A 197 20.50 17.11 11.58
C PHE A 197 21.48 17.93 12.42
N GLN A 198 20.92 18.75 13.30
CA GLN A 198 21.63 19.31 14.45
C GLN A 198 20.79 19.05 15.70
N VAL A 199 21.39 18.43 16.70
CA VAL A 199 20.81 18.22 18.03
C VAL A 199 21.48 19.20 18.98
N ASP A 200 20.69 20.02 19.64
CA ASP A 200 21.12 20.91 20.72
C ASP A 200 20.51 20.42 22.03
N LEU A 201 21.34 19.81 22.87
CA LEU A 201 20.99 19.26 24.18
C LEU A 201 21.31 20.31 25.25
N LYS A 202 20.25 20.87 25.84
CA LYS A 202 20.30 21.87 26.90
C LYS A 202 18.93 21.98 27.55
N CYS A 203 18.90 22.42 28.80
CA CYS A 203 17.65 22.72 29.48
C CYS A 203 17.04 24.06 29.02
N GLU A 204 15.71 24.17 29.02
CA GLU A 204 15.01 25.42 28.65
C GLU A 204 15.24 26.54 29.68
N SER A 205 15.41 26.20 30.95
CA SER A 205 15.84 27.12 32.02
C SER A 205 17.23 26.72 32.52
N VAL A 206 18.18 27.64 32.40
CA VAL A 206 19.55 27.44 32.92
C VAL A 206 19.52 27.65 34.43
N THR A 207 19.12 26.63 35.18
CA THR A 207 19.38 26.55 36.62
C THR A 207 20.70 25.82 36.85
N ALA A 208 21.37 26.08 37.98
CA ALA A 208 22.65 25.45 38.32
C ALA A 208 22.60 23.90 38.41
N GLU A 209 21.40 23.30 38.37
CA GLU A 209 21.15 21.89 38.58
C GLU A 209 20.68 21.13 37.33
N CYS A 210 20.58 21.80 36.17
CA CYS A 210 20.05 21.15 34.97
C CYS A 210 21.15 20.74 33.97
N ASP A 211 21.33 19.43 33.81
CA ASP A 211 22.21 18.82 32.81
C ASP A 211 21.38 18.45 31.55
N GLY A 212 21.75 18.98 30.38
CA GLY A 212 21.12 18.61 29.09
C GLY A 212 21.48 17.19 28.64
N VAL A 213 22.61 16.68 29.13
CA VAL A 213 23.06 15.29 28.97
C VAL A 213 23.37 14.71 30.34
N GLU A 214 22.75 13.60 30.68
CA GLU A 214 23.08 12.83 31.88
C GLU A 214 23.07 11.33 31.55
N TRP A 215 24.23 10.71 31.69
CA TRP A 215 24.38 9.26 31.73
C TRP A 215 24.78 8.89 33.15
N SER A 216 23.88 8.22 33.86
CA SER A 216 24.11 7.78 35.23
C SER A 216 24.89 6.47 35.30
N SER A 217 25.48 6.22 36.46
CA SER A 217 26.28 5.02 36.76
C SER A 217 25.50 3.70 36.65
N ASP A 218 24.17 3.74 36.75
CA ASP A 218 23.28 2.60 36.57
C ASP A 218 22.87 2.36 35.10
N GLY A 219 23.48 3.10 34.16
CA GLY A 219 23.25 2.94 32.73
C GLY A 219 22.03 3.70 32.19
N LYS A 220 21.30 4.46 33.01
CA LYS A 220 20.21 5.30 32.51
C LYS A 220 20.76 6.51 31.79
N VAL A 221 20.10 6.86 30.69
CA VAL A 221 20.44 8.01 29.86
C VAL A 221 19.26 8.97 29.86
N LYS A 222 19.53 10.21 30.27
CA LYS A 222 18.61 11.34 30.22
C LYS A 222 19.17 12.38 29.25
N LEU A 223 18.37 12.73 28.25
CA LEU A 223 18.69 13.73 27.25
C LEU A 223 17.51 14.70 27.14
N VAL A 224 17.81 16.00 27.17
CA VAL A 224 16.81 17.06 27.02
C VAL A 224 17.34 18.11 26.04
N GLY A 225 16.52 18.51 25.08
CA GLY A 225 16.90 19.53 24.10
C GLY A 225 16.01 19.56 22.86
N SER A 226 16.64 19.79 21.70
CA SER A 226 15.95 19.93 20.42
C SER A 226 16.76 19.40 19.24
N ILE A 227 16.07 19.10 18.14
CA ILE A 227 16.65 18.69 16.85
C ILE A 227 16.18 19.70 15.81
N SER A 228 17.09 20.44 15.19
CA SER A 228 16.76 21.47 14.19
C SER A 228 17.95 21.83 13.29
N PRO A 229 17.77 21.87 11.95
CA PRO A 229 16.68 21.24 11.20
C PRO A 229 16.83 19.71 11.20
N PHE A 230 15.76 18.98 10.90
CA PHE A 230 15.83 17.54 10.60
C PHE A 230 15.35 17.32 9.16
N GLU A 231 16.24 16.79 8.32
CA GLU A 231 15.91 16.42 6.93
C GLU A 231 16.48 15.05 6.58
N ALA A 232 15.62 14.15 6.12
CA ALA A 232 16.00 12.78 5.76
C ALA A 232 15.39 12.38 4.41
N ASN A 233 16.22 11.81 3.53
CA ASN A 233 15.78 11.18 2.29
C ASN A 233 15.91 9.66 2.41
N ILE A 234 14.78 8.97 2.30
CA ILE A 234 14.67 7.52 2.42
C ILE A 234 14.80 6.91 1.03
N ASN A 235 15.63 5.88 0.89
CA ASN A 235 15.87 5.15 -0.37
C ASN A 235 15.57 3.66 -0.26
N GLY A 236 15.02 3.21 0.86
CA GLY A 236 14.63 1.82 1.05
C GLY A 236 14.27 1.50 2.50
N GLY A 237 13.69 0.33 2.70
CA GLY A 237 13.43 -0.21 4.04
C GLY A 237 12.35 -1.27 4.06
N SER A 238 12.13 -1.81 5.23
CA SER A 238 11.06 -2.77 5.51
C SER A 238 10.39 -2.40 6.83
N TRP A 239 9.07 -2.39 6.85
CA TRP A 239 8.31 -2.16 8.07
C TRP A 239 7.28 -3.26 8.23
N ALA A 240 7.53 -4.17 9.16
CA ALA A 240 6.56 -5.17 9.56
C ALA A 240 5.48 -4.54 10.42
N LEU A 241 4.23 -4.71 9.99
CA LEU A 241 3.06 -4.46 10.81
C LEU A 241 2.70 -5.78 11.48
N ASP A 242 2.43 -5.73 12.80
CA ASP A 242 2.16 -6.91 13.60
C ASP A 242 1.03 -7.74 12.97
N SER A 243 1.24 -9.07 12.95
CA SER A 243 0.28 -10.08 12.45
C SER A 243 -0.18 -9.98 10.99
N ILE A 244 0.24 -8.97 10.22
CA ILE A 244 -0.40 -8.67 8.94
C ILE A 244 0.53 -8.89 7.74
N ASN A 245 1.62 -8.13 7.60
CA ASN A 245 2.65 -8.28 6.54
C ASN A 245 3.79 -7.25 6.71
N THR A 246 4.85 -7.42 5.91
CA THR A 246 5.95 -6.45 5.79
C THR A 246 5.68 -5.47 4.64
N LEU A 247 5.59 -4.18 4.95
CA LEU A 247 5.59 -3.10 3.97
C LEU A 247 7.02 -2.85 3.50
N ARG A 248 7.24 -2.78 2.18
CA ARG A 248 8.53 -2.39 1.63
C ARG A 248 8.51 -0.90 1.35
N VAL A 249 9.37 -0.15 2.02
CA VAL A 249 9.59 1.27 1.71
C VAL A 249 10.56 1.34 0.54
N THR A 250 10.20 2.05 -0.52
CA THR A 250 11.05 2.21 -1.71
C THR A 250 11.71 3.57 -1.78
N SER A 251 10.99 4.62 -1.40
CA SER A 251 11.55 5.97 -1.32
C SER A 251 10.76 6.85 -0.35
N GLY A 252 11.28 8.01 0.00
CA GLY A 252 10.56 8.98 0.81
C GLY A 252 11.40 10.18 1.23
N ALA A 253 10.74 11.14 1.88
CA ALA A 253 11.38 12.30 2.48
C ALA A 253 10.65 12.72 3.75
N ILE A 254 11.41 13.01 4.80
CA ILE A 254 10.90 13.50 6.09
C ILE A 254 11.60 14.81 6.41
N LYS A 255 10.83 15.85 6.75
CA LYS A 255 11.36 17.14 7.20
C LYS A 255 10.61 17.64 8.43
N ALA A 256 11.36 18.16 9.38
CA ALA A 256 10.85 18.90 10.51
C ALA A 256 11.74 20.12 10.79
N PRO A 257 11.17 21.31 10.97
CA PRO A 257 11.95 22.51 11.29
C PRO A 257 12.54 22.45 12.70
N LEU A 258 11.80 21.88 13.64
CA LEU A 258 12.19 21.75 15.04
C LEU A 258 11.44 20.55 15.64
N LEU A 259 12.19 19.65 16.25
CA LEU A 259 11.68 18.61 17.14
C LEU A 259 12.23 18.86 18.54
N LYS A 260 11.41 18.65 19.57
CA LYS A 260 11.85 18.61 20.95
C LYS A 260 12.30 17.20 21.30
N LEU A 261 13.32 17.10 22.14
CA LEU A 261 13.84 15.83 22.63
C LEU A 261 13.79 15.83 24.16
N ASP A 262 13.11 14.85 24.72
CA ASP A 262 13.05 14.59 26.15
C ASP A 262 12.96 13.08 26.34
N SER A 263 14.07 12.44 26.69
CA SER A 263 14.11 10.99 26.86
C SER A 263 13.31 10.47 28.05
N THR A 264 12.76 11.35 28.88
CA THR A 264 11.92 10.99 30.03
C THR A 264 10.42 11.03 29.70
N ALA A 265 10.04 11.54 28.52
CA ALA A 265 8.65 11.58 28.08
C ALA A 265 8.07 10.15 27.97
N ALA A 266 6.82 9.98 28.42
CA ALA A 266 6.19 8.67 28.54
C ALA A 266 5.87 8.00 27.19
N PHE A 267 5.45 8.78 26.19
CA PHE A 267 5.01 8.24 24.90
C PHE A 267 5.99 8.54 23.77
N PHE A 268 6.29 9.81 23.53
CA PHE A 268 7.16 10.24 22.43
C PHE A 268 8.38 11.03 22.96
N PRO A 269 9.54 10.38 23.12
CA PRO A 269 10.80 11.04 23.49
C PRO A 269 11.26 12.11 22.50
N ILE A 270 10.78 12.04 21.26
CA ILE A 270 10.96 13.06 20.24
C ILE A 270 9.57 13.55 19.84
N SER A 271 9.30 14.82 20.07
CA SER A 271 8.01 15.46 19.83
C SER A 271 8.14 16.68 18.92
N GLY A 272 7.04 17.11 18.31
CA GLY A 272 7.02 18.23 17.37
C GLY A 272 6.32 17.90 16.06
N ARG A 273 6.38 18.85 15.12
CA ARG A 273 5.62 18.80 13.87
C ARG A 273 6.52 18.54 12.67
N PHE A 274 6.13 17.57 11.84
CA PHE A 274 6.68 17.36 10.52
C PHE A 274 5.95 18.25 9.51
N ASN A 275 6.70 19.06 8.77
CA ASN A 275 6.15 19.86 7.68
C ASN A 275 6.23 19.15 6.32
N LYS A 276 6.95 18.02 6.27
CA LYS A 276 6.91 17.08 5.15
C LYS A 276 7.10 15.67 5.69
N PHE A 277 6.18 14.79 5.36
CA PHE A 277 6.30 13.35 5.53
C PHE A 277 5.81 12.70 4.25
N GLU A 278 6.70 12.05 3.52
CA GLU A 278 6.40 11.40 2.26
C GLU A 278 7.04 10.02 2.24
N LEU A 279 6.27 8.97 2.02
CA LEU A 279 6.77 7.60 1.86
C LEU A 279 6.11 6.96 0.64
N GLN A 280 6.91 6.31 -0.18
CA GLN A 280 6.44 5.38 -1.19
C GLN A 280 6.65 3.96 -0.67
N VAL A 281 5.57 3.19 -0.67
CA VAL A 281 5.54 1.81 -0.19
C VAL A 281 4.95 0.90 -1.25
N ASP A 282 5.59 -0.25 -1.43
CA ASP A 282 5.11 -1.32 -2.28
C ASP A 282 4.86 -2.56 -1.40
N SER A 283 3.84 -3.36 -1.72
CA SER A 283 3.44 -4.51 -0.92
C SER A 283 2.97 -5.64 -1.84
N GLN A 284 3.40 -6.88 -1.60
CA GLN A 284 2.95 -7.98 -2.45
C GLN A 284 1.53 -8.45 -2.14
N ASN A 285 1.07 -8.29 -0.89
CA ASN A 285 -0.29 -8.51 -0.42
C ASN A 285 -0.44 -7.85 0.95
N PHE A 286 -1.54 -7.18 1.24
CA PHE A 286 -1.89 -6.64 2.55
C PHE A 286 -3.10 -7.41 3.08
N ARG A 287 -2.91 -8.25 4.10
CA ARG A 287 -4.03 -8.99 4.70
C ARG A 287 -4.84 -8.06 5.60
N LEU A 288 -6.12 -7.91 5.34
CA LEU A 288 -7.04 -7.14 6.19
C LEU A 288 -7.57 -8.02 7.34
N SER A 289 -7.76 -9.31 7.08
CA SER A 289 -8.26 -10.33 8.02
C SER A 289 -7.79 -11.73 7.57
N SER A 290 -8.25 -12.78 8.25
CA SER A 290 -7.95 -14.18 7.87
C SER A 290 -8.46 -14.56 6.47
N ASP A 291 -9.52 -13.89 6.02
CA ASP A 291 -10.29 -14.18 4.81
C ASP A 291 -10.29 -13.00 3.81
N SER A 292 -9.64 -11.88 4.13
CA SER A 292 -9.57 -10.70 3.27
C SER A 292 -8.14 -10.22 3.03
N SER A 293 -7.81 -9.89 1.79
CA SER A 293 -6.50 -9.39 1.39
C SER A 293 -6.56 -8.42 0.22
N VAL A 294 -5.68 -7.43 0.19
CA VAL A 294 -5.55 -6.43 -0.87
C VAL A 294 -4.12 -6.41 -1.37
N ALA A 295 -3.88 -6.72 -2.63
CA ALA A 295 -2.57 -6.57 -3.27
C ALA A 295 -2.38 -5.11 -3.70
N LEU A 296 -1.44 -4.42 -3.06
CA LEU A 296 -1.14 -3.01 -3.33
C LEU A 296 -0.03 -2.91 -4.38
N ALA A 297 -0.25 -2.25 -5.52
CA ALA A 297 0.82 -2.11 -6.51
C ALA A 297 1.88 -1.11 -6.05
N SER A 298 1.44 0.09 -5.71
CA SER A 298 2.26 1.14 -5.10
C SER A 298 1.35 2.10 -4.36
N VAL A 299 1.77 2.52 -3.16
CA VAL A 299 1.05 3.48 -2.32
C VAL A 299 2.02 4.58 -1.92
N LYS A 300 1.54 5.81 -2.03
CA LYS A 300 2.25 7.00 -1.60
C LYS A 300 1.50 7.64 -0.43
N LEU A 301 2.19 7.71 0.70
CA LEU A 301 1.75 8.36 1.92
C LEU A 301 2.30 9.78 1.93
N ARG A 302 1.47 10.80 2.20
CA ARG A 302 1.92 12.19 2.30
C ARG A 302 1.26 12.90 3.47
N SER A 303 2.01 13.78 4.13
CA SER A 303 1.49 14.73 5.12
C SER A 303 2.41 15.94 5.24
N ASN A 304 1.84 17.07 5.66
CA ASN A 304 2.57 18.30 5.97
C ASN A 304 2.27 18.81 7.40
N ASP A 305 1.59 18.01 8.23
CA ASP A 305 1.10 18.43 9.53
C ASP A 305 1.05 17.32 10.59
N ILE A 306 1.78 16.21 10.40
CA ILE A 306 1.93 15.21 11.47
C ILE A 306 2.58 15.85 12.69
N ASN A 307 1.91 15.76 13.83
CA ASN A 307 2.38 16.25 15.11
C ASN A 307 2.51 15.09 16.10
N LEU A 308 3.72 14.96 16.67
CA LEU A 308 4.00 14.06 17.79
C LEU A 308 3.92 14.85 19.08
N SER A 309 2.97 14.51 19.95
CA SER A 309 2.81 15.16 21.26
C SER A 309 3.35 14.24 22.35
N PRO A 310 4.14 14.73 23.33
CA PRO A 310 4.69 13.87 24.39
C PRO A 310 3.61 13.22 25.27
N ASP A 311 2.40 13.80 25.30
CA ASP A 311 1.28 13.38 26.14
C ASP A 311 0.28 12.46 25.41
N GLU A 312 0.51 12.15 24.13
CA GLU A 312 -0.37 11.28 23.34
C GLU A 312 0.32 9.97 22.95
N SER A 313 -0.44 8.88 22.88
CA SER A 313 0.06 7.59 22.43
C SER A 313 0.15 7.45 20.91
N TYR A 314 -0.49 8.33 20.15
CA TYR A 314 -0.52 8.30 18.69
C TYR A 314 -0.28 9.69 18.08
N PRO A 315 0.26 9.79 16.84
CA PRO A 315 0.40 11.05 16.12
C PRO A 315 -0.96 11.69 15.78
N SER A 316 -1.03 13.02 15.75
CA SER A 316 -2.16 13.80 15.23
C SER A 316 -1.79 14.51 13.93
N GLY A 317 -2.77 15.00 13.18
CA GLY A 317 -2.57 15.66 11.87
C GLY A 317 -3.36 14.99 10.76
N SER A 318 -3.07 15.38 9.51
CA SER A 318 -3.67 14.81 8.30
C SER A 318 -2.68 13.94 7.54
N MET A 319 -3.15 12.95 6.80
CA MET A 319 -2.33 12.10 5.93
C MET A 319 -3.13 11.70 4.70
N SER A 320 -2.57 11.91 3.52
CA SER A 320 -3.13 11.44 2.26
C SER A 320 -2.47 10.13 1.81
N PHE A 321 -3.26 9.27 1.19
CA PHE A 321 -2.90 7.95 0.71
C PHE A 321 -3.31 7.86 -0.75
N ASP A 322 -2.35 7.90 -1.66
CA ASP A 322 -2.60 7.75 -3.10
C ASP A 322 -1.97 6.45 -3.59
N GLY A 323 -2.73 5.56 -4.21
CA GLY A 323 -2.16 4.31 -4.69
C GLY A 323 -3.04 3.52 -5.63
N SER A 324 -2.50 2.40 -6.10
CA SER A 324 -3.24 1.44 -6.90
C SER A 324 -3.32 0.08 -6.23
N ILE A 325 -4.45 -0.58 -6.45
CA ILE A 325 -4.77 -1.92 -5.97
C ILE A 325 -4.77 -2.83 -7.19
N ASN A 326 -3.89 -3.84 -7.15
CA ASN A 326 -3.79 -4.85 -8.20
C ASN A 326 -4.91 -5.88 -8.09
N SER A 327 -5.27 -6.26 -6.86
CA SER A 327 -6.35 -7.19 -6.58
C SER A 327 -6.84 -7.00 -5.15
N ALA A 328 -8.10 -7.35 -4.89
CA ALA A 328 -8.64 -7.45 -3.55
C ALA A 328 -9.48 -8.73 -3.42
N THR A 329 -9.57 -9.25 -2.21
CA THR A 329 -10.39 -10.41 -1.84
C THR A 329 -11.00 -10.10 -0.48
N PHE A 330 -12.31 -10.32 -0.32
CA PHE A 330 -13.05 -9.94 0.89
C PHE A 330 -13.95 -11.09 1.37
N GLY A 331 -13.47 -11.84 2.35
CA GLY A 331 -14.27 -12.82 3.10
C GLY A 331 -14.91 -13.93 2.27
N ASN A 332 -16.15 -14.28 2.63
CA ASN A 332 -17.00 -15.27 1.95
C ASN A 332 -17.62 -14.76 0.63
N ILE A 333 -17.29 -13.52 0.21
CA ILE A 333 -17.59 -13.08 -1.14
C ILE A 333 -16.48 -13.69 -1.99
N ASP A 334 -16.78 -14.83 -2.61
CA ASP A 334 -15.91 -15.45 -3.60
C ASP A 334 -15.50 -14.34 -4.59
N ARG A 335 -14.19 -14.05 -4.55
CA ARG A 335 -13.40 -13.13 -5.37
C ARG A 335 -14.20 -12.08 -6.17
N VAL A 336 -14.51 -10.93 -5.55
CA VAL A 336 -14.63 -9.69 -6.34
C VAL A 336 -13.24 -9.35 -6.88
N GLY A 337 -12.96 -9.81 -8.10
CA GLY A 337 -11.75 -9.49 -8.84
C GLY A 337 -11.72 -8.00 -9.15
N VAL A 338 -11.18 -7.20 -8.22
CA VAL A 338 -10.92 -5.78 -8.45
C VAL A 338 -9.66 -5.68 -9.33
N ALA A 339 -9.83 -5.37 -10.60
CA ALA A 339 -8.71 -5.12 -11.52
C ALA A 339 -8.52 -3.62 -11.72
N ASN A 340 -7.26 -3.16 -11.74
CA ASN A 340 -6.89 -1.77 -12.01
C ASN A 340 -7.60 -0.76 -11.10
N ALA A 341 -7.61 -1.00 -9.79
CA ALA A 341 -8.19 -0.03 -8.87
C ALA A 341 -7.19 1.06 -8.50
N SER A 342 -7.68 2.29 -8.41
CA SER A 342 -6.97 3.44 -7.87
C SER A 342 -7.69 3.93 -6.63
N MET A 343 -6.94 4.31 -5.60
CA MET A 343 -7.46 4.91 -4.39
C MET A 343 -6.73 6.21 -4.08
N SER A 344 -7.49 7.18 -3.59
CA SER A 344 -6.98 8.39 -2.94
C SER A 344 -7.81 8.59 -1.67
N LEU A 345 -7.20 8.49 -0.49
CA LEU A 345 -7.86 8.67 0.80
C LEU A 345 -7.18 9.78 1.59
N SER A 346 -7.96 10.60 2.29
CA SER A 346 -7.46 11.63 3.21
C SER A 346 -7.90 11.28 4.62
N LEU A 347 -6.93 10.99 5.48
CA LEU A 347 -7.15 10.67 6.88
C LEU A 347 -6.78 11.87 7.74
N SER A 348 -7.49 12.09 8.83
CA SER A 348 -7.04 12.99 9.88
C SER A 348 -7.33 12.46 11.27
N ARG A 349 -6.57 12.97 12.23
CA ARG A 349 -6.79 12.77 13.65
C ARG A 349 -6.49 14.07 14.38
N LYS A 350 -7.46 14.57 15.15
CA LYS A 350 -7.24 15.66 16.10
C LYS A 350 -6.69 15.09 17.43
N PRO A 351 -6.08 15.94 18.27
CA PRO A 351 -5.67 15.54 19.61
C PRO A 351 -6.81 14.88 20.40
N ALA A 352 -6.50 13.80 21.12
CA ALA A 352 -7.46 12.95 21.84
C ALA A 352 -8.59 12.26 21.03
N ASP A 353 -8.71 12.53 19.72
CA ASP A 353 -9.73 11.92 18.86
C ASP A 353 -9.26 10.59 18.25
N THR A 354 -10.21 9.85 17.67
CA THR A 354 -9.93 8.69 16.81
C THR A 354 -9.58 9.14 15.39
N VAL A 355 -8.91 8.27 14.64
CA VAL A 355 -8.63 8.52 13.22
C VAL A 355 -9.94 8.51 12.42
N GLN A 356 -10.07 9.45 11.49
CA GLN A 356 -11.20 9.57 10.57
C GLN A 356 -10.69 9.64 9.13
N ILE A 357 -11.51 9.18 8.19
CA ILE A 357 -11.34 9.48 6.75
C ILE A 357 -12.25 10.67 6.47
N ASP A 358 -11.66 11.80 6.09
CA ASP A 358 -12.37 13.05 5.83
C ASP A 358 -12.92 13.13 4.40
N ASP A 359 -12.21 12.50 3.49
CA ASP A 359 -12.57 12.39 2.09
C ASP A 359 -11.82 11.22 1.44
N GLY A 360 -12.34 10.72 0.34
CA GLY A 360 -11.68 9.70 -0.42
C GLY A 360 -12.41 9.31 -1.69
N THR A 361 -11.64 8.72 -2.60
CA THR A 361 -12.11 8.14 -3.85
C THR A 361 -11.49 6.76 -4.03
N ILE A 362 -12.29 5.82 -4.51
CA ILE A 362 -11.85 4.50 -4.95
C ILE A 362 -12.51 4.24 -6.30
N SER A 363 -11.71 4.04 -7.33
CA SER A 363 -12.17 3.68 -8.66
C SER A 363 -11.63 2.30 -9.00
N ALA A 364 -12.45 1.45 -9.58
CA ALA A 364 -12.13 0.05 -9.86
C ALA A 364 -12.78 -0.41 -11.17
N SER A 365 -12.11 -1.32 -11.89
CA SER A 365 -12.76 -2.14 -12.90
C SER A 365 -13.16 -3.48 -12.29
N ALA A 366 -14.35 -3.96 -12.63
CA ALA A 366 -14.91 -5.21 -12.16
C ALA A 366 -15.41 -6.03 -13.36
N THR A 367 -15.45 -7.36 -13.19
CA THR A 367 -16.13 -8.26 -14.12
C THR A 367 -17.43 -8.73 -13.47
N VAL A 368 -18.53 -8.68 -14.20
CA VAL A 368 -19.86 -9.11 -13.78
C VAL A 368 -20.24 -10.32 -14.61
N LYS A 369 -20.87 -11.32 -14.01
CA LYS A 369 -21.37 -12.48 -14.75
C LYS A 369 -22.87 -12.39 -14.91
N ASP A 370 -23.36 -12.60 -16.13
CA ASP A 370 -24.78 -12.67 -16.36
C ASP A 370 -25.37 -14.05 -16.02
N SER A 371 -26.68 -14.22 -16.22
CA SER A 371 -27.37 -15.50 -15.98
C SER A 371 -26.95 -16.62 -16.92
N ALA A 372 -26.27 -16.31 -18.04
CA ALA A 372 -25.65 -17.27 -18.95
C ALA A 372 -24.19 -17.58 -18.58
N ASN A 373 -23.66 -16.94 -17.52
CA ASN A 373 -22.27 -17.01 -17.07
C ASN A 373 -21.27 -16.44 -18.11
N ASP A 374 -21.71 -15.49 -18.95
CA ASP A 374 -20.83 -14.69 -19.80
C ASP A 374 -20.26 -13.50 -19.01
N ASP A 375 -19.04 -13.08 -19.35
CA ASP A 375 -18.33 -11.98 -18.69
C ASP A 375 -18.76 -10.61 -19.26
N ALA A 376 -19.13 -9.70 -18.36
CA ALA A 376 -19.46 -8.32 -18.62
C ALA A 376 -18.48 -7.38 -17.90
N SER A 377 -18.09 -6.27 -18.54
CA SER A 377 -17.19 -5.30 -17.91
C SER A 377 -17.99 -4.23 -17.17
N ALA A 378 -17.57 -3.92 -15.95
CA ALA A 378 -18.13 -2.84 -15.15
C ALA A 378 -17.02 -1.95 -14.58
N SER A 379 -17.36 -0.70 -14.30
CA SER A 379 -16.54 0.19 -13.49
C SER A 379 -17.31 0.61 -12.25
N VAL A 380 -16.64 0.57 -11.10
CA VAL A 380 -17.17 0.95 -9.80
C VAL A 380 -16.38 2.15 -9.30
N ASN A 381 -17.09 3.19 -8.87
CA ASN A 381 -16.53 4.40 -8.28
C ASN A 381 -17.20 4.65 -6.93
N LEU A 382 -16.38 4.81 -5.90
CA LEU A 382 -16.75 5.39 -4.62
C LEU A 382 -16.09 6.77 -4.55
N SER A 383 -16.84 7.80 -4.19
CA SER A 383 -16.34 9.15 -3.97
C SER A 383 -16.91 9.74 -2.70
N SER A 384 -16.36 10.86 -2.24
CA SER A 384 -16.81 11.51 -1.00
C SER A 384 -16.77 10.56 0.20
N ILE A 385 -15.80 9.62 0.22
CA ILE A 385 -15.71 8.60 1.25
C ILE A 385 -15.38 9.28 2.58
N ARG A 386 -16.28 9.14 3.54
CA ARG A 386 -16.08 9.59 4.92
C ARG A 386 -16.25 8.41 5.84
N ALA A 387 -15.33 8.24 6.78
CA ALA A 387 -15.40 7.14 7.74
C ALA A 387 -14.91 7.58 9.12
N SER A 388 -15.56 7.05 10.14
CA SER A 388 -15.16 7.13 11.54
C SER A 388 -15.21 5.72 12.14
N ALA A 389 -14.94 5.60 13.44
CA ALA A 389 -14.89 4.30 14.11
C ALA A 389 -16.19 3.46 13.98
N SER A 390 -17.36 4.08 13.78
CA SER A 390 -18.65 3.40 13.77
C SER A 390 -19.51 3.64 12.52
N GLU A 391 -19.10 4.57 11.65
CA GLU A 391 -19.91 5.00 10.51
C GLU A 391 -19.04 5.23 9.27
N LEU A 392 -19.55 4.84 8.10
CA LEU A 392 -18.98 5.14 6.80
C LEU A 392 -20.08 5.67 5.87
N THR A 393 -19.78 6.71 5.11
CA THR A 393 -20.65 7.20 4.03
C THR A 393 -19.83 7.42 2.77
N ALA A 394 -20.34 7.03 1.61
CA ALA A 394 -19.71 7.30 0.32
C ALA A 394 -20.77 7.49 -0.76
N ASP A 395 -20.48 8.34 -1.73
CA ASP A 395 -21.23 8.36 -2.98
C ASP A 395 -20.76 7.18 -3.82
N PHE A 396 -21.70 6.36 -4.28
CA PHE A 396 -21.42 5.16 -5.05
C PHE A 396 -21.95 5.34 -6.47
N SER A 397 -21.14 4.97 -7.45
CA SER A 397 -21.56 4.85 -8.85
C SER A 397 -21.01 3.57 -9.45
N MET A 398 -21.85 2.89 -10.21
CA MET A 398 -21.44 1.75 -11.03
C MET A 398 -21.93 1.96 -12.45
N ALA A 399 -21.07 1.65 -13.41
CA ALA A 399 -21.39 1.63 -14.82
C ALA A 399 -21.11 0.23 -15.37
N LEU A 400 -22.13 -0.42 -15.92
CA LEU A 400 -21.96 -1.61 -16.74
C LEU A 400 -21.60 -1.13 -18.14
N ASN A 401 -20.35 -1.37 -18.55
CA ASN A 401 -19.75 -0.79 -19.75
C ASN A 401 -19.95 -1.68 -20.98
N SER A 402 -20.02 -3.00 -20.79
CA SER A 402 -20.31 -3.94 -21.85
C SER A 402 -21.18 -5.09 -21.35
N LEU A 403 -22.06 -5.55 -22.21
CA LEU A 403 -22.80 -6.81 -22.08
C LEU A 403 -22.78 -7.46 -23.46
N GLY A 404 -22.56 -8.76 -23.51
CA GLY A 404 -22.58 -9.52 -24.76
C GLY A 404 -22.94 -10.96 -24.47
N THR A 405 -24.23 -11.26 -24.49
CA THR A 405 -24.72 -12.63 -24.33
C THR A 405 -25.44 -13.09 -25.60
N THR A 406 -25.52 -14.40 -25.80
CA THR A 406 -26.35 -14.99 -26.85
C THR A 406 -27.36 -15.93 -26.22
N VAL A 407 -28.64 -15.58 -26.28
CA VAL A 407 -29.72 -16.48 -25.88
C VAL A 407 -30.21 -17.25 -27.09
N ARG A 408 -30.48 -18.55 -26.95
CA ARG A 408 -31.03 -19.37 -28.03
C ARG A 408 -32.48 -19.70 -27.73
N ILE A 409 -33.39 -19.38 -28.65
CA ILE A 409 -34.77 -19.85 -28.60
C ILE A 409 -34.82 -21.22 -29.28
N PRO A 410 -35.05 -22.31 -28.53
CA PRO A 410 -35.21 -23.64 -29.11
C PRO A 410 -36.57 -23.76 -29.81
N PRO A 411 -36.69 -24.59 -30.86
CA PRO A 411 -37.99 -24.93 -31.43
C PRO A 411 -38.81 -25.77 -30.45
N GLU A 412 -40.11 -25.47 -30.28
CA GLU A 412 -41.01 -26.19 -29.38
C GLU A 412 -41.34 -27.63 -29.85
N HIS A 413 -41.11 -27.96 -31.12
CA HIS A 413 -41.26 -29.31 -31.68
C HIS A 413 -39.94 -29.85 -32.22
N LYS A 414 -39.61 -31.10 -31.86
CA LYS A 414 -38.50 -31.83 -32.49
C LYS A 414 -38.99 -32.32 -33.85
N SER A 415 -38.16 -32.21 -34.88
CA SER A 415 -38.42 -32.67 -36.25
C SER A 415 -39.37 -33.87 -36.32
N GLU A 416 -40.60 -33.66 -36.76
CA GLU A 416 -41.57 -34.73 -36.96
C GLU A 416 -41.57 -35.19 -38.41
N LYS A 417 -41.62 -36.51 -38.59
CA LYS A 417 -42.06 -37.11 -39.86
C LYS A 417 -43.58 -37.27 -39.77
N GLU A 418 -44.33 -36.31 -40.31
CA GLU A 418 -45.76 -36.51 -40.48
C GLU A 418 -46.01 -37.39 -41.72
N GLY A 419 -46.39 -38.64 -41.48
CA GLY A 419 -47.00 -39.51 -42.49
C GLY A 419 -48.52 -39.34 -42.44
N GLY A 420 -49.07 -38.48 -43.29
CA GLY A 420 -50.52 -38.45 -43.52
C GLY A 420 -50.98 -39.71 -44.26
N ASP A 421 -52.28 -40.04 -44.20
CA ASP A 421 -52.98 -41.17 -44.84
C ASP A 421 -52.81 -41.32 -46.38
N LEU A 422 -51.94 -40.51 -47.00
CA LEU A 422 -51.46 -40.66 -48.36
C LEU A 422 -50.13 -41.41 -48.31
N SER A 423 -50.18 -42.73 -48.48
CA SER A 423 -49.08 -43.72 -48.36
C SER A 423 -47.83 -43.51 -49.24
N SER A 424 -47.67 -42.35 -49.84
CA SER A 424 -46.59 -42.01 -50.78
C SER A 424 -45.94 -40.63 -50.56
N ILE A 425 -46.33 -39.82 -49.57
CA ILE A 425 -45.68 -38.51 -49.31
C ILE A 425 -44.95 -38.54 -47.96
N GLU A 426 -43.66 -38.20 -47.95
CA GLU A 426 -42.81 -38.08 -46.77
C GLU A 426 -42.32 -36.62 -46.65
N ALA A 427 -42.74 -35.92 -45.60
CA ALA A 427 -42.25 -34.58 -45.27
C ALA A 427 -41.22 -34.65 -44.14
N ASN A 428 -40.01 -34.13 -44.38
CA ASN A 428 -39.00 -33.93 -43.34
C ASN A 428 -38.94 -32.44 -42.98
N ILE A 429 -39.34 -32.10 -41.75
CA ILE A 429 -39.35 -30.73 -41.24
C ILE A 429 -38.09 -30.53 -40.38
N ASN A 430 -37.20 -29.66 -40.82
CA ASN A 430 -36.05 -29.20 -40.04
C ASN A 430 -36.36 -27.82 -39.47
N LEU A 431 -36.25 -27.69 -38.15
CA LEU A 431 -36.42 -26.45 -37.41
C LEU A 431 -35.08 -26.02 -36.82
N HIS A 432 -34.69 -24.77 -37.06
CA HIS A 432 -33.44 -24.21 -36.56
C HIS A 432 -33.68 -23.32 -35.32
N GLU A 433 -32.77 -23.38 -34.36
CA GLU A 433 -32.77 -22.48 -33.20
C GLU A 433 -32.53 -21.03 -33.62
N VAL A 434 -33.12 -20.07 -32.91
CA VAL A 434 -32.90 -18.64 -33.14
C VAL A 434 -31.90 -18.11 -32.12
N PRO A 435 -30.64 -17.83 -32.51
CA PRO A 435 -29.70 -17.15 -31.63
C PRO A 435 -30.03 -15.65 -31.60
N ILE A 436 -30.17 -15.11 -30.40
CA ILE A 436 -30.42 -13.70 -30.14
C ILE A 436 -29.21 -13.14 -29.40
N GLY A 437 -28.47 -12.26 -30.07
CA GLY A 437 -27.41 -11.48 -29.43
C GLY A 437 -28.00 -10.34 -28.63
N VAL A 438 -27.65 -10.22 -27.35
CA VAL A 438 -28.06 -9.11 -26.48
C VAL A 438 -26.81 -8.32 -26.08
N THR A 439 -26.83 -7.02 -26.36
CA THR A 439 -25.75 -6.10 -26.01
C THR A 439 -26.28 -4.83 -25.38
N LEU A 440 -25.44 -4.10 -24.65
CA LEU A 440 -25.80 -2.76 -24.17
C LEU A 440 -25.73 -1.76 -25.32
N ALA A 441 -26.83 -1.03 -25.57
CA ALA A 441 -26.84 0.05 -26.55
C ALA A 441 -26.01 1.26 -26.10
N ARG A 442 -25.90 1.43 -24.77
CA ARG A 442 -25.09 2.44 -24.08
C ARG A 442 -24.77 1.94 -22.67
N PRO A 443 -23.72 2.46 -22.01
CA PRO A 443 -23.41 2.09 -20.64
C PRO A 443 -24.61 2.27 -19.72
N PHE A 444 -24.90 1.25 -18.91
CA PHE A 444 -25.94 1.31 -17.90
C PHE A 444 -25.32 1.84 -16.61
N ILE A 445 -25.68 3.07 -16.23
CA ILE A 445 -25.07 3.80 -15.11
C ILE A 445 -26.10 4.01 -14.02
N PHE A 446 -25.74 3.64 -12.80
CA PHE A 446 -26.52 3.98 -11.62
C PHE A 446 -25.63 4.55 -10.53
N SER A 447 -26.23 5.39 -9.70
CA SER A 447 -25.56 6.06 -8.59
C SER A 447 -26.46 6.13 -7.38
N GLY A 448 -25.87 5.99 -6.20
CA GLY A 448 -26.58 6.08 -4.93
C GLY A 448 -25.65 6.48 -3.80
N LYS A 449 -26.17 6.44 -2.57
CA LYS A 449 -25.39 6.70 -1.37
C LYS A 449 -25.20 5.41 -0.61
N LEU A 450 -23.93 5.05 -0.38
CA LEU A 450 -23.53 3.94 0.47
C LEU A 450 -23.38 4.46 1.89
N THR A 451 -24.02 3.78 2.84
CA THR A 451 -23.88 4.04 4.27
C THR A 451 -23.57 2.75 4.99
N ALA A 452 -22.56 2.72 5.86
CA ALA A 452 -22.33 1.60 6.75
C ALA A 452 -22.37 2.08 8.19
N LYS A 453 -23.09 1.35 9.05
CA LYS A 453 -23.14 1.62 10.49
C LYS A 453 -22.99 0.31 11.24
N GLU A 454 -22.09 0.28 12.22
CA GLU A 454 -21.83 -0.92 13.05
C GLU A 454 -21.52 -2.18 12.19
N GLY A 455 -20.82 -1.99 11.07
CA GLY A 455 -20.44 -3.07 10.15
C GLY A 455 -21.53 -3.49 9.14
N ILE A 456 -22.75 -2.96 9.24
CA ILE A 456 -23.82 -3.24 8.29
C ILE A 456 -23.76 -2.21 7.15
N VAL A 457 -23.42 -2.66 5.94
CA VAL A 457 -23.41 -1.85 4.72
C VAL A 457 -24.80 -1.81 4.08
N ASN A 458 -25.28 -0.61 3.76
CA ASN A 458 -26.57 -0.38 3.11
C ASN A 458 -26.41 0.56 1.91
N ILE A 459 -27.12 0.26 0.82
CA ILE A 459 -27.31 1.15 -0.32
C ILE A 459 -28.81 1.26 -0.52
N ALA A 460 -29.35 2.47 -0.44
CA ALA A 460 -30.78 2.68 -0.67
C ALA A 460 -31.19 2.16 -2.06
N PRO A 461 -32.37 1.51 -2.21
CA PRO A 461 -32.83 1.05 -3.51
C PRO A 461 -32.87 2.19 -4.54
N ILE A 462 -32.29 1.96 -5.71
CA ILE A 462 -32.27 2.92 -6.82
C ILE A 462 -33.29 2.44 -7.83
N ASN A 463 -34.38 3.18 -8.02
CA ASN A 463 -35.48 2.76 -8.87
C ASN A 463 -35.50 3.56 -10.18
N GLY A 464 -35.94 2.92 -11.27
CA GLY A 464 -36.25 3.60 -12.53
C GLY A 464 -35.04 4.02 -13.37
N VAL A 465 -33.89 3.37 -13.21
CA VAL A 465 -32.67 3.71 -13.98
C VAL A 465 -32.88 3.37 -15.46
N PRO A 466 -32.71 4.31 -16.40
CA PRO A 466 -32.89 4.04 -17.82
C PRO A 466 -31.95 2.94 -18.33
N LEU A 467 -32.51 1.92 -18.98
CA LEU A 467 -31.78 0.83 -19.64
C LEU A 467 -32.06 0.86 -21.14
N ALA A 468 -31.03 0.64 -21.95
CA ALA A 468 -31.17 0.43 -23.38
C ALA A 468 -30.32 -0.76 -23.83
N LEU A 469 -30.97 -1.75 -24.46
CA LEU A 469 -30.34 -2.97 -24.98
C LEU A 469 -30.49 -3.02 -26.50
N ASP A 470 -29.45 -3.45 -27.19
CA ASP A 470 -29.49 -3.78 -28.61
C ASP A 470 -29.62 -5.30 -28.76
N ILE A 471 -30.69 -5.71 -29.44
CA ILE A 471 -31.09 -7.08 -29.69
C ILE A 471 -30.80 -7.41 -31.15
N SER A 472 -29.75 -8.17 -31.38
CA SER A 472 -29.33 -8.61 -32.71
C SER A 472 -29.93 -9.97 -33.02
N VAL A 473 -30.86 -10.01 -33.95
CA VAL A 473 -31.43 -11.24 -34.48
C VAL A 473 -30.83 -11.46 -35.88
N PRO A 474 -30.09 -12.55 -36.14
CA PRO A 474 -29.54 -12.79 -37.45
C PRO A 474 -30.64 -13.16 -38.44
N SER A 475 -30.45 -12.74 -39.69
CA SER A 475 -31.26 -13.28 -40.78
C SER A 475 -30.83 -14.72 -41.07
N GLN A 476 -31.76 -15.66 -41.00
CA GLN A 476 -31.47 -17.09 -41.17
C GLN A 476 -32.68 -17.88 -41.65
N GLU A 477 -32.44 -19.07 -42.18
CA GLU A 477 -33.49 -20.06 -42.47
C GLU A 477 -33.99 -20.66 -41.15
N LEU A 478 -35.26 -20.46 -40.82
CA LEU A 478 -35.90 -21.01 -39.61
C LEU A 478 -36.48 -22.39 -39.83
N VAL A 479 -37.13 -22.57 -40.98
CA VAL A 479 -37.83 -23.80 -41.34
C VAL A 479 -37.41 -24.21 -42.73
N TYR A 480 -36.99 -25.46 -42.84
CA TYR A 480 -36.79 -26.14 -44.10
C TYR A 480 -37.65 -27.40 -44.13
N ILE A 481 -38.59 -27.46 -45.06
CA ILE A 481 -39.41 -28.65 -45.26
C ILE A 481 -38.98 -29.30 -46.56
N ASN A 482 -38.57 -30.57 -46.52
CA ASN A 482 -38.31 -31.36 -47.71
C ASN A 482 -39.45 -32.36 -47.90
N VAL A 483 -40.26 -32.15 -48.93
CA VAL A 483 -41.41 -33.01 -49.25
C VAL A 483 -41.01 -33.93 -50.39
N ASN A 484 -40.97 -35.23 -50.12
CA ASN A 484 -40.65 -36.26 -51.11
C ASN A 484 -41.86 -37.13 -51.40
N HIS A 485 -42.02 -37.52 -52.66
CA HIS A 485 -42.92 -38.59 -53.05
C HIS A 485 -42.15 -39.91 -53.11
N ARG A 486 -42.60 -40.93 -52.38
CA ARG A 486 -42.10 -42.31 -52.47
C ARG A 486 -42.87 -43.07 -53.53
N PHE A 487 -42.13 -43.68 -54.44
CA PHE A 487 -42.65 -44.67 -55.38
C PHE A 487 -41.85 -45.98 -55.26
N PRO A 488 -42.37 -47.12 -55.73
CA PRO A 488 -41.62 -48.37 -55.75
C PRO A 488 -40.42 -48.24 -56.70
N GLY A 489 -39.23 -47.97 -56.15
CA GLY A 489 -37.99 -47.77 -56.92
C GLY A 489 -37.16 -46.52 -56.57
N GLY A 490 -37.68 -45.60 -55.74
CA GLY A 490 -36.95 -44.40 -55.30
C GLY A 490 -37.85 -43.32 -54.70
N SER A 491 -37.24 -42.21 -54.28
CA SER A 491 -37.93 -41.01 -53.79
C SER A 491 -37.63 -39.81 -54.69
N GLU A 492 -38.65 -39.07 -55.09
CA GLU A 492 -38.51 -37.82 -55.86
C GLU A 492 -38.92 -36.62 -54.99
N ASN A 493 -38.12 -35.56 -55.01
CA ASN A 493 -38.40 -34.34 -54.25
C ASN A 493 -39.50 -33.53 -54.97
N LEU A 494 -40.64 -33.36 -54.30
CA LEU A 494 -41.78 -32.60 -54.82
C LEU A 494 -41.57 -31.10 -54.65
N CYS A 495 -41.09 -30.67 -53.48
CA CYS A 495 -40.79 -29.27 -53.20
C CYS A 495 -40.01 -29.08 -51.89
N ASN A 496 -39.34 -27.91 -51.78
CA ASN A 496 -38.59 -27.49 -50.60
C ASN A 496 -38.99 -26.08 -50.15
N PRO A 497 -40.17 -25.88 -49.53
CA PRO A 497 -40.52 -24.57 -49.00
C PRO A 497 -39.60 -24.21 -47.82
N LYS A 498 -39.27 -22.93 -47.74
CA LYS A 498 -38.37 -22.35 -46.73
C LYS A 498 -39.05 -21.17 -46.05
N VAL A 499 -38.82 -21.01 -44.76
CA VAL A 499 -39.20 -19.80 -44.02
C VAL A 499 -37.92 -19.12 -43.55
N ASN A 500 -37.70 -17.91 -44.06
CA ASN A 500 -36.55 -17.10 -43.69
C ASN A 500 -36.99 -16.08 -42.64
N LEU A 501 -36.21 -15.99 -41.56
CA LEU A 501 -36.22 -14.87 -40.64
C LEU A 501 -35.42 -13.73 -41.26
N ASN A 502 -36.04 -12.58 -41.42
CA ASN A 502 -35.35 -11.34 -41.74
C ASN A 502 -35.11 -10.61 -40.43
N GLY A 503 -33.98 -10.93 -39.82
CA GLY A 503 -33.53 -10.35 -38.56
C GLY A 503 -32.88 -8.98 -38.76
N GLY A 504 -32.64 -8.29 -37.65
CA GLY A 504 -31.99 -6.98 -37.60
C GLY A 504 -31.58 -6.62 -36.19
N VAL A 505 -31.02 -5.42 -36.02
CA VAL A 505 -30.77 -4.85 -34.69
C VAL A 505 -32.03 -4.12 -34.24
N ASN A 506 -32.69 -4.67 -33.23
CA ASN A 506 -33.83 -4.05 -32.56
C ASN A 506 -33.34 -3.42 -31.26
N ARG A 507 -34.00 -2.37 -30.78
CA ARG A 507 -33.62 -1.71 -29.52
C ARG A 507 -34.69 -1.92 -28.48
N ILE A 508 -34.29 -2.25 -27.26
CA ILE A 508 -35.19 -2.28 -26.12
C ILE A 508 -34.86 -1.11 -25.23
N ASN A 509 -35.85 -0.26 -25.00
CA ASN A 509 -35.79 0.81 -24.00
C ASN A 509 -36.64 0.40 -22.79
N GLY A 510 -36.10 0.58 -21.58
CA GLY A 510 -36.82 0.29 -20.35
C GLY A 510 -36.17 0.93 -19.14
N GLN A 511 -36.54 0.42 -17.97
CA GLN A 511 -36.03 0.86 -16.68
C GLN A 511 -35.55 -0.34 -15.87
N ALA A 512 -34.59 -0.10 -14.97
CA ALA A 512 -34.11 -1.09 -14.03
C ALA A 512 -34.12 -0.53 -12.61
N ASP A 513 -34.55 -1.36 -11.66
CA ASP A 513 -34.46 -1.11 -10.23
C ASP A 513 -33.27 -1.90 -9.67
N PHE A 514 -32.47 -1.27 -8.83
CA PHE A 514 -31.30 -1.84 -8.17
C PHE A 514 -31.53 -1.90 -6.66
N ALA A 515 -31.31 -3.06 -6.06
CA ALA A 515 -31.27 -3.23 -4.60
C ALA A 515 -30.12 -4.15 -4.18
N LEU A 516 -29.40 -3.74 -3.14
CA LEU A 516 -28.35 -4.54 -2.48
C LEU A 516 -28.94 -5.17 -1.21
N ASN A 517 -29.11 -6.49 -1.20
CA ASN A 517 -29.58 -7.23 -0.02
C ASN A 517 -28.56 -8.29 0.37
N ASN A 518 -27.98 -8.17 1.58
CA ASN A 518 -27.04 -9.15 2.16
C ASN A 518 -25.90 -9.57 1.20
N GLY A 519 -25.28 -8.61 0.51
CA GLY A 519 -24.19 -8.87 -0.44
C GLY A 519 -24.62 -9.37 -1.83
N SER A 520 -25.91 -9.63 -2.04
CA SER A 520 -26.47 -9.92 -3.36
C SER A 520 -27.03 -8.64 -4.00
N VAL A 521 -26.58 -8.34 -5.21
CA VAL A 521 -27.19 -7.32 -6.07
C VAL A 521 -28.35 -7.97 -6.80
N SER A 522 -29.54 -7.36 -6.70
CA SER A 522 -30.68 -7.69 -7.55
C SER A 522 -30.96 -6.53 -8.49
N LEU A 523 -31.00 -6.82 -9.79
CA LEU A 523 -31.45 -5.89 -10.82
C LEU A 523 -32.81 -6.36 -11.34
N ASN A 524 -33.86 -5.58 -11.09
CA ASN A 524 -35.21 -5.88 -11.55
C ASN A 524 -35.56 -4.99 -12.74
N LEU A 525 -35.81 -5.64 -13.85
CA LEU A 525 -36.10 -5.05 -15.14
C LEU A 525 -37.61 -4.66 -15.21
N ARG A 526 -37.95 -3.43 -15.66
CA ARG A 526 -39.34 -2.93 -15.82
C ARG A 526 -39.57 -2.10 -17.09
N ASN A 527 -40.83 -2.04 -17.53
CA ASN A 527 -41.32 -1.14 -18.58
C ASN A 527 -40.56 -1.27 -19.92
N PHE A 528 -40.37 -2.49 -20.42
CA PHE A 528 -39.68 -2.71 -21.70
C PHE A 528 -40.57 -2.43 -22.89
N VAL A 529 -40.02 -1.70 -23.85
CA VAL A 529 -40.59 -1.53 -25.17
C VAL A 529 -39.55 -2.00 -26.19
N LEU A 530 -39.92 -2.97 -27.01
CA LEU A 530 -39.13 -3.41 -28.17
C LEU A 530 -39.43 -2.48 -29.35
N GLU A 531 -38.42 -1.73 -29.76
CA GLU A 531 -38.42 -0.86 -30.93
C GLU A 531 -37.73 -1.60 -32.09
N GLY A 532 -38.52 -2.08 -33.03
CA GLY A 532 -38.05 -2.73 -34.25
C GLY A 532 -39.03 -3.78 -34.77
N ASN A 533 -38.85 -4.19 -36.02
CA ASN A 533 -39.71 -5.17 -36.67
C ASN A 533 -38.88 -6.38 -37.08
N ILE A 534 -39.08 -7.49 -36.36
CA ILE A 534 -38.71 -8.81 -36.86
C ILE A 534 -39.78 -9.22 -37.87
N SER A 535 -39.36 -9.64 -39.06
CA SER A 535 -40.28 -10.13 -40.08
C SER A 535 -39.85 -11.49 -40.59
N MET A 536 -40.82 -12.28 -41.02
CA MET A 536 -40.61 -13.56 -41.67
C MET A 536 -41.08 -13.48 -43.11
N SER A 537 -40.44 -14.25 -43.97
CA SER A 537 -40.87 -14.43 -45.35
C SER A 537 -40.80 -15.90 -45.72
N ALA A 538 -41.93 -16.46 -46.14
CA ALA A 538 -41.99 -17.81 -46.70
C ALA A 538 -41.68 -17.79 -48.21
N GLU A 539 -40.71 -18.60 -48.64
CA GLU A 539 -40.48 -18.91 -50.05
C GLU A 539 -41.34 -20.12 -50.46
N ASP A 540 -42.48 -19.85 -51.08
CA ASP A 540 -43.33 -20.89 -51.70
C ASP A 540 -42.82 -21.21 -53.12
N ARG A 541 -41.78 -22.06 -53.21
CA ARG A 541 -41.26 -22.55 -54.50
C ARG A 541 -42.24 -23.57 -55.12
N ASN A 542 -43.35 -23.07 -55.66
CA ASN A 542 -44.37 -23.81 -56.43
C ASN A 542 -45.13 -24.92 -55.66
N CYS A 543 -45.28 -24.82 -54.34
CA CYS A 543 -45.87 -25.89 -53.54
C CYS A 543 -47.28 -25.60 -53.01
N LYS A 544 -48.21 -25.27 -53.93
CA LYS A 544 -49.61 -24.92 -53.61
C LYS A 544 -50.38 -25.98 -52.80
N TYR A 545 -49.94 -27.24 -52.82
CA TYR A 545 -50.58 -28.36 -52.11
C TYR A 545 -50.03 -28.63 -50.70
N VAL A 546 -48.89 -28.05 -50.32
CA VAL A 546 -48.18 -28.29 -49.04
C VAL A 546 -48.39 -27.13 -48.04
N ALA A 547 -49.21 -26.15 -48.43
CA ALA A 547 -49.75 -25.06 -47.62
C ALA A 547 -50.02 -25.39 -46.14
N GLY A 548 -50.71 -26.51 -45.90
CA GLY A 548 -51.08 -26.94 -44.55
C GLY A 548 -49.88 -27.32 -43.69
N LEU A 549 -48.85 -27.94 -44.29
CA LEU A 549 -47.61 -28.32 -43.61
C LEU A 549 -46.74 -27.09 -43.30
N ILE A 550 -46.71 -26.09 -44.20
CA ILE A 550 -46.02 -24.81 -43.93
C ILE A 550 -46.72 -24.06 -42.79
N CYS A 551 -48.05 -23.95 -42.83
CA CYS A 551 -48.83 -23.33 -41.75
C CYS A 551 -48.70 -24.09 -40.43
N GLY A 552 -48.64 -25.43 -40.45
CA GLY A 552 -48.40 -26.27 -39.28
C GLY A 552 -46.99 -26.10 -38.70
N ALA A 553 -45.96 -26.04 -39.55
CA ALA A 553 -44.58 -25.85 -39.12
C ALA A 553 -44.27 -24.42 -38.64
N ILE A 554 -44.89 -23.39 -39.23
CA ILE A 554 -44.86 -22.02 -38.70
C ILE A 554 -45.67 -21.95 -37.40
N GLY A 555 -46.81 -22.64 -37.36
CA GLY A 555 -47.67 -22.78 -36.18
C GLY A 555 -46.98 -23.48 -35.00
N SER A 556 -46.11 -24.46 -35.24
CA SER A 556 -45.37 -25.17 -34.19
C SER A 556 -44.21 -24.37 -33.59
N ILE A 557 -43.70 -23.36 -34.29
CA ILE A 557 -42.86 -22.30 -33.68
C ILE A 557 -43.73 -21.36 -32.82
N ALA A 558 -45.02 -21.30 -33.11
CA ALA A 558 -46.01 -20.42 -32.51
C ALA A 558 -46.94 -21.13 -31.49
N GLY A 559 -46.55 -22.27 -30.91
CA GLY A 559 -47.35 -23.04 -29.92
C GLY A 559 -48.69 -23.61 -30.46
N PRO A 560 -49.38 -24.47 -29.69
CA PRO A 560 -50.49 -25.28 -30.21
C PRO A 560 -51.75 -24.43 -30.46
N ALA A 561 -51.88 -23.89 -31.67
CA ALA A 561 -53.16 -23.53 -32.24
C ALA A 561 -53.61 -24.69 -33.14
N GLY A 562 -54.72 -25.33 -32.74
CA GLY A 562 -55.16 -26.64 -33.24
C GLY A 562 -55.07 -26.85 -34.75
N ALA A 563 -54.81 -28.11 -35.13
CA ALA A 563 -54.82 -28.58 -36.50
C ALA A 563 -56.11 -28.18 -37.23
N ILE A 564 -56.05 -27.15 -38.07
CA ILE A 564 -57.16 -26.77 -38.95
C ILE A 564 -56.96 -27.48 -40.29
N SER A 565 -57.77 -28.52 -40.49
CA SER A 565 -58.04 -29.16 -41.77
C SER A 565 -58.51 -28.13 -42.82
N GLY A 566 -57.97 -28.24 -44.05
CA GLY A 566 -58.50 -27.56 -45.24
C GLY A 566 -57.50 -26.68 -46.00
N ALA A 567 -56.98 -27.22 -47.10
CA ALA A 567 -55.95 -26.64 -47.98
C ALA A 567 -56.46 -25.61 -49.02
N TYR A 568 -57.42 -24.72 -48.70
CA TYR A 568 -58.05 -23.88 -49.75
C TYR A 568 -57.97 -22.35 -49.61
N LEU A 569 -57.23 -21.79 -48.64
CA LEU A 569 -56.95 -20.35 -48.57
C LEU A 569 -55.52 -20.12 -48.08
N CYS A 570 -54.54 -20.15 -48.98
CA CYS A 570 -53.13 -20.25 -48.59
C CYS A 570 -52.45 -18.90 -48.33
N ALA A 571 -52.67 -17.88 -49.17
CA ALA A 571 -51.92 -16.62 -49.05
C ALA A 571 -52.26 -15.82 -47.77
N SER A 572 -53.55 -15.72 -47.41
CA SER A 572 -53.98 -15.02 -46.19
C SER A 572 -53.62 -15.77 -44.90
N LYS A 573 -53.61 -17.11 -44.95
CA LYS A 573 -53.19 -17.94 -43.81
C LYS A 573 -51.67 -17.91 -43.61
N VAL A 574 -50.87 -17.87 -44.69
CA VAL A 574 -49.41 -17.72 -44.59
C VAL A 574 -49.05 -16.35 -44.01
N GLN A 575 -49.66 -15.25 -44.48
CA GLN A 575 -49.43 -13.92 -43.90
C GLN A 575 -49.87 -13.83 -42.43
N ALA A 576 -51.00 -14.45 -42.08
CA ALA A 576 -51.45 -14.52 -40.68
C ALA A 576 -50.48 -15.36 -39.81
N ALA A 577 -49.96 -16.47 -40.34
CA ALA A 577 -48.97 -17.30 -39.65
C ALA A 577 -47.61 -16.61 -39.49
N GLU A 578 -47.13 -15.90 -40.52
CA GLU A 578 -45.91 -15.05 -40.46
C GLU A 578 -46.04 -13.97 -39.39
N LYS A 579 -47.21 -13.31 -39.32
CA LYS A 579 -47.49 -12.29 -38.30
C LYS A 579 -47.52 -12.89 -36.90
N GLN A 580 -48.25 -13.99 -36.71
CA GLN A 580 -48.38 -14.66 -35.41
C GLN A 580 -47.03 -15.21 -34.91
N ALA A 581 -46.22 -15.78 -35.79
CA ALA A 581 -44.87 -16.25 -35.46
C ALA A 581 -43.93 -15.09 -35.10
N SER A 582 -44.02 -13.95 -35.82
CA SER A 582 -43.25 -12.75 -35.48
C SER A 582 -43.67 -12.15 -34.13
N GLU A 583 -44.97 -12.08 -33.84
CA GLU A 583 -45.52 -11.64 -32.55
C GLU A 583 -45.03 -12.54 -31.39
N LYS A 584 -44.99 -13.86 -31.59
CA LYS A 584 -44.50 -14.80 -30.59
C LYS A 584 -43.00 -14.81 -30.38
N ILE A 585 -42.19 -14.60 -31.43
CA ILE A 585 -40.75 -14.38 -31.25
C ILE A 585 -40.52 -13.10 -30.44
N ASN A 586 -41.29 -12.03 -30.70
CA ASN A 586 -41.21 -10.81 -29.90
C ASN A 586 -41.63 -11.04 -28.43
N GLU A 587 -42.67 -11.83 -28.19
CA GLU A 587 -43.10 -12.24 -26.84
C GLU A 587 -42.01 -13.08 -26.14
N ALA A 588 -41.42 -14.06 -26.82
CA ALA A 588 -40.35 -14.88 -26.28
C ALA A 588 -39.07 -14.06 -25.99
N ILE A 589 -38.74 -13.07 -26.83
CA ILE A 589 -37.67 -12.10 -26.57
C ILE A 589 -37.99 -11.30 -25.31
N HIS A 590 -39.22 -10.78 -25.20
CA HIS A 590 -39.66 -10.00 -24.05
C HIS A 590 -39.62 -10.82 -22.75
N ASP A 591 -40.12 -12.06 -22.76
CA ASP A 591 -40.13 -12.96 -21.61
C ASP A 591 -38.71 -13.33 -21.18
N THR A 592 -37.86 -13.70 -22.15
CA THR A 592 -36.43 -13.99 -21.91
C THR A 592 -35.74 -12.82 -21.21
N ILE A 593 -35.93 -11.59 -21.71
CA ILE A 593 -35.29 -10.40 -21.16
C ILE A 593 -35.89 -10.03 -19.80
N SER A 594 -37.20 -10.17 -19.62
CA SER A 594 -37.86 -9.93 -18.32
C SER A 594 -37.39 -10.90 -17.24
N SER A 595 -36.99 -12.12 -17.62
CA SER A 595 -36.44 -13.15 -16.73
C SER A 595 -34.95 -12.98 -16.44
N TYR A 596 -34.27 -12.09 -17.16
CA TYR A 596 -32.83 -11.91 -17.11
C TYR A 596 -32.42 -11.32 -15.76
N LYS A 597 -31.48 -11.98 -15.08
CA LYS A 597 -30.96 -11.55 -13.78
C LYS A 597 -29.48 -11.30 -13.89
N PHE A 598 -29.05 -10.17 -13.35
CA PHE A 598 -27.64 -9.89 -13.15
C PHE A 598 -27.29 -10.22 -11.72
N THR A 599 -26.27 -11.06 -11.56
CA THR A 599 -25.60 -11.28 -10.28
C THR A 599 -24.19 -10.73 -10.43
N LEU A 600 -23.71 -9.95 -9.46
CA LEU A 600 -22.28 -9.70 -9.39
C LEU A 600 -21.58 -11.06 -9.30
N GLY A 601 -20.67 -11.33 -10.24
CA GLY A 601 -20.04 -12.64 -10.40
C GLY A 601 -19.17 -13.04 -9.21
N GLN A 602 -19.00 -14.35 -9.04
CA GLN A 602 -18.01 -15.02 -8.20
C GLN A 602 -16.57 -14.77 -8.64
#